data_AF-A0A0Q5BWH3-F1
#
_entry.id   AF-A0A0Q5BWH3-F1
#
_cell.length_a   1.000
_cell.length_b   1.000
_cell.length_c   1.000
_cell.angle_alpha   90.00
_cell.angle_beta   90.00
_cell.angle_gamma   90.00
#
_symmetry.space_group_name_H-M   'P 1'
#
loop_
_entity.id
_entity.type
_entity.pdbx_description
1 polymer ?
#
loop_
_entity_poly.entity_id
_entity_poly.type
_entity_poly.pdbx_seq_one_letter_code
_entity_poly.pdbx_strand_id
1 'polypeptide(L)'
;MDNYDDLAARAERSELAPLPGTQLRGDDAAADARAALLAATGADTLDEAVTIARGRPRLDAEDEAGPIWKVRSTKPLDQAVRQLAQRRGVSRSQILREAAASYVNAAS
;
A
#
# COMPACT_ATOMS: atom_id res chain seq x y z
N MET A 1 -20.09 -21.50 -7.37
CA MET A 1 -19.63 -21.04 -6.04
C MET A 1 -18.35 -21.79 -5.79
N ASP A 2 -17.27 -21.09 -6.09
CA ASP A 2 -16.24 -21.59 -6.99
C ASP A 2 -15.00 -22.01 -6.20
N ASN A 3 -14.19 -22.88 -6.81
CA ASN A 3 -12.91 -23.45 -6.35
C ASN A 3 -12.07 -22.60 -5.36
N TYR A 4 -12.15 -21.27 -5.46
CA TYR A 4 -11.47 -20.32 -4.59
C TYR A 4 -12.00 -20.28 -3.14
N ASP A 5 -13.29 -20.46 -2.89
CA ASP A 5 -13.85 -20.47 -1.53
C ASP A 5 -13.37 -21.71 -0.74
N ASP A 6 -13.34 -22.87 -1.41
CA ASP A 6 -12.80 -24.11 -0.85
C ASP A 6 -11.28 -24.01 -0.62
N LEU A 7 -10.55 -23.41 -1.58
CA LEU A 7 -9.12 -23.16 -1.44
C LEU A 7 -8.82 -22.24 -0.25
N ALA A 8 -9.60 -21.17 -0.06
CA ALA A 8 -9.47 -20.27 1.07
C ALA A 8 -9.73 -21.00 2.39
N ALA A 9 -10.81 -21.78 2.48
CA ALA A 9 -11.14 -22.56 3.68
C ALA A 9 -10.03 -23.59 4.02
N ARG A 10 -9.40 -24.22 3.02
CA ARG A 10 -8.25 -25.13 3.20
C ARG A 10 -7.00 -24.38 3.66
N ALA A 11 -6.77 -23.16 3.16
CA ALA A 11 -5.67 -22.31 3.59
C ALA A 11 -5.80 -21.94 5.07
N GLU A 12 -6.99 -21.54 5.52
CA GLU A 12 -7.27 -21.20 6.92
C GLU A 12 -7.06 -22.37 7.87
N ARG A 13 -7.38 -23.59 7.43
CA ARG A 13 -7.12 -24.84 8.18
C ARG A 13 -5.67 -25.32 8.09
N SER A 14 -4.79 -24.57 7.43
CA SER A 14 -3.38 -24.95 7.20
C SER A 14 -3.20 -26.29 6.46
N GLU A 15 -4.17 -26.66 5.62
CA GLU A 15 -4.18 -27.90 4.84
C GLU A 15 -3.43 -27.76 3.50
N LEU A 16 -2.94 -26.57 3.17
CA LEU A 16 -2.15 -26.31 1.98
C LEU A 16 -0.67 -26.58 2.26
N ALA A 17 -0.15 -27.63 1.62
CA ALA A 17 1.29 -27.88 1.59
C ALA A 17 1.94 -27.06 0.46
N PRO A 18 3.11 -26.44 0.71
CA PRO A 18 3.90 -25.85 -0.37
C PRO A 18 4.32 -26.94 -1.36
N LEU A 19 4.43 -26.57 -2.63
CA LEU A 19 4.91 -27.48 -3.66
C LEU A 19 6.34 -27.93 -3.32
N PRO A 20 6.66 -29.23 -3.48
CA PRO A 20 8.01 -29.72 -3.23
C PRO A 20 9.04 -28.96 -4.07
N GLY A 21 10.12 -28.51 -3.42
CA GLY A 21 11.21 -27.79 -4.08
C GLY A 21 10.98 -26.30 -4.32
N THR A 22 9.81 -25.74 -3.97
CA THR A 22 9.54 -24.29 -4.14
C THR A 22 9.72 -23.48 -2.87
N GLN A 23 10.03 -24.11 -1.74
CA GLN A 23 10.16 -23.44 -0.46
C GLN A 23 11.53 -22.78 -0.34
N LEU A 24 11.56 -21.44 -0.37
CA LEU A 24 12.73 -20.63 -0.05
C LEU A 24 12.78 -20.35 1.45
N ARG A 25 13.98 -20.14 2.00
CA ARG A 25 14.19 -19.77 3.41
C ARG A 25 15.28 -18.73 3.55
N GLY A 26 15.26 -18.00 4.67
CA GLY A 26 16.31 -17.02 5.01
C GLY A 26 16.42 -15.89 3.99
N ASP A 27 17.65 -15.55 3.62
CA ASP A 27 17.94 -14.42 2.75
C ASP A 27 17.35 -14.58 1.34
N ASP A 28 17.32 -15.81 0.82
CA ASP A 28 16.74 -16.10 -0.50
C ASP A 28 15.23 -15.83 -0.51
N ALA A 29 14.53 -16.22 0.56
CA ALA A 29 13.11 -15.92 0.72
C ALA A 29 12.87 -14.41 0.86
N ALA A 30 13.75 -13.71 1.59
CA ALA A 30 13.64 -12.27 1.77
C ALA A 30 13.86 -11.52 0.45
N ALA A 31 14.83 -11.94 -0.36
CA ALA A 31 15.09 -11.35 -1.67
C ALA A 31 13.92 -11.57 -2.64
N ASP A 32 13.40 -12.80 -2.71
CA ASP A 32 12.28 -13.16 -3.58
C ASP A 32 10.99 -12.43 -3.19
N ALA A 33 10.67 -12.38 -1.89
CA ALA A 33 9.52 -11.64 -1.38
C ALA A 33 9.61 -10.13 -1.68
N ARG A 34 10.80 -9.54 -1.56
CA ARG A 34 11.02 -8.12 -1.92
C ARG A 34 10.79 -7.88 -3.40
N ALA A 35 11.34 -8.73 -4.27
CA ALA A 35 11.14 -8.63 -5.71
C ALA A 35 9.66 -8.76 -6.09
N ALA A 36 8.95 -9.73 -5.50
CA ALA A 36 7.52 -9.92 -5.71
C ALA A 36 6.69 -8.71 -5.27
N LEU A 37 7.01 -8.10 -4.12
CA LEU A 37 6.36 -6.90 -3.62
C LEU A 37 6.54 -5.70 -4.55
N LEU A 38 7.77 -5.45 -5.02
CA LEU A 38 8.06 -4.36 -5.96
C LEU A 38 7.35 -4.58 -7.30
N ALA A 39 7.39 -5.80 -7.84
CA ALA A 39 6.73 -6.14 -9.09
C ALA A 39 5.19 -5.99 -9.00
N ALA A 40 4.59 -6.43 -7.90
CA ALA A 40 3.14 -6.35 -7.70
C ALA A 40 2.64 -4.91 -7.51
N THR A 41 3.48 -4.03 -6.98
CA THR A 41 3.13 -2.62 -6.71
C THR A 41 3.58 -1.66 -7.80
N GLY A 42 4.54 -2.06 -8.64
CA GLY A 42 5.21 -1.18 -9.60
C GLY A 42 6.14 -0.15 -8.96
N ALA A 43 6.52 -0.36 -7.69
CA ALA A 43 7.35 0.55 -6.92
C ALA A 43 8.85 0.31 -7.17
N ASP A 44 9.65 1.37 -7.07
CA ASP A 44 11.11 1.29 -7.17
C ASP A 44 11.76 1.02 -5.81
N THR A 45 11.01 1.23 -4.71
CA THR A 45 11.49 1.03 -3.34
C THR A 45 10.45 0.32 -2.45
N LEU A 46 10.92 -0.33 -1.38
CA LEU A 46 10.03 -0.98 -0.40
C LEU A 46 9.12 -0.01 0.33
N ASP A 47 9.60 1.18 0.68
CA ASP A 47 8.79 2.21 1.35
C ASP A 47 7.65 2.70 0.45
N GLU A 48 7.94 2.84 -0.85
CA GLU A 48 6.92 3.15 -1.85
C GLU A 48 5.94 1.99 -2.03
N ALA A 49 6.42 0.74 -2.09
CA ALA A 49 5.57 -0.45 -2.16
C ALA A 49 4.62 -0.53 -0.96
N VAL A 50 5.10 -0.27 0.26
CA VAL A 50 4.28 -0.23 1.48
C VAL A 50 3.26 0.90 1.41
N THR A 51 3.64 2.07 0.92
CA THR A 51 2.72 3.22 0.79
C THR A 51 1.61 2.94 -0.23
N ILE A 52 1.95 2.31 -1.36
CA ILE A 52 0.98 1.90 -2.39
C ILE A 52 0.06 0.79 -1.85
N ALA A 53 0.62 -0.23 -1.21
CA ALA A 53 -0.14 -1.33 -0.62
C ALA A 53 -1.10 -0.85 0.49
N ARG A 54 -0.71 0.16 1.27
CA ARG A 54 -1.58 0.79 2.29
C ARG A 54 -2.57 1.79 1.71
N GLY A 55 -2.34 2.27 0.50
CA GLY A 55 -3.10 3.37 -0.12
C GLY A 55 -4.10 2.96 -1.20
N ARG A 56 -4.01 1.74 -1.73
CA ARG A 56 -4.96 1.20 -2.71
C ARG A 56 -6.12 0.49 -1.98
N PRO A 57 -7.38 0.89 -2.19
CA PRO A 57 -8.52 0.06 -1.83
C PRO A 57 -8.37 -1.30 -2.51
N ARG A 58 -8.69 -2.39 -1.80
CA ARG A 58 -8.73 -3.72 -2.41
C ARG A 58 -9.80 -3.73 -3.52
N LEU A 59 -9.51 -4.41 -4.64
CA LEU A 59 -10.40 -4.46 -5.82
C LEU A 59 -11.81 -4.95 -5.48
N ASP A 60 -11.95 -5.76 -4.43
CA ASP A 60 -13.21 -6.42 -4.04
C ASP A 60 -13.68 -6.04 -2.62
N ALA A 61 -13.02 -5.06 -1.97
CA ALA A 61 -13.50 -4.60 -0.67
C ALA A 61 -14.59 -3.55 -0.88
N GLU A 62 -15.80 -3.84 -0.39
CA GLU A 62 -16.79 -2.84 0.00
C GLU A 62 -16.29 -2.07 1.24
N ASP A 63 -15.02 -1.63 1.26
CA ASP A 63 -14.54 -0.75 2.30
C ASP A 63 -15.27 0.59 2.12
N GLU A 64 -16.00 1.01 3.17
CA GLU A 64 -16.57 2.35 3.24
C GLU A 64 -15.47 3.35 2.87
N ALA A 65 -15.74 4.16 1.84
CA ALA A 65 -14.79 5.16 1.38
C ALA A 65 -14.25 5.96 2.58
N GLY A 66 -12.92 6.03 2.69
CA GLY A 66 -12.28 6.67 3.84
C GLY A 66 -12.78 8.11 4.09
N PRO A 67 -12.67 8.62 5.33
CA PRO A 67 -13.27 9.89 5.71
C PRO A 67 -12.77 11.06 4.85
N ILE A 68 -13.69 11.91 4.39
CA ILE A 68 -13.37 13.09 3.58
C ILE A 68 -13.09 14.29 4.49
N TRP A 69 -11.93 14.92 4.31
CA TRP A 69 -11.60 16.18 4.98
C TRP A 69 -11.90 17.38 4.09
N LYS A 70 -12.80 18.25 4.54
CA LYS A 70 -13.06 19.56 3.90
C LYS A 70 -12.29 20.64 4.65
N VAL A 71 -11.22 21.16 4.05
CA VAL A 71 -10.34 22.16 4.66
C VAL A 71 -10.18 23.37 3.74
N ARG A 72 -10.21 24.57 4.32
CA ARG A 72 -9.88 25.80 3.59
C ARG A 72 -8.39 26.09 3.78
N SER A 73 -7.68 26.25 2.66
CA SER A 73 -6.26 26.60 2.64
C SER A 73 -6.06 28.06 2.23
N THR A 74 -4.89 28.62 2.52
CA THR A 74 -4.45 29.89 1.95
C THR A 74 -3.98 29.66 0.50
N LYS A 75 -4.11 30.69 -0.36
CA LYS A 75 -3.64 30.60 -1.76
C LYS A 75 -2.16 30.20 -1.86
N PRO A 76 -1.23 30.79 -1.07
CA PRO A 76 0.18 30.40 -1.13
C PRO A 76 0.43 28.93 -0.76
N LEU A 77 -0.30 28.40 0.23
CA LEU A 77 -0.14 27.02 0.65
C LEU A 77 -0.67 26.03 -0.39
N ASP A 78 -1.84 26.29 -1.01
CA ASP A 78 -2.34 25.46 -2.11
C ASP A 78 -1.36 25.45 -3.31
N GLN A 79 -0.77 26.61 -3.63
CA GLN A 79 0.26 26.69 -4.67
C GLN A 79 1.52 25.89 -4.30
N ALA A 80 2.02 26.00 -3.07
CA ALA A 80 3.19 25.26 -2.62
C ALA A 80 2.95 23.73 -2.68
N VAL A 81 1.78 23.27 -2.24
CA VAL A 81 1.39 21.85 -2.30
C VAL A 81 1.28 21.37 -3.75
N ARG A 82 0.68 22.17 -4.65
CA ARG A 82 0.61 21.85 -6.09
C ARG A 82 2.00 21.68 -6.71
N GLN A 83 2.90 22.61 -6.44
CA GLN A 83 4.26 22.57 -6.98
C GLN A 83 5.05 21.38 -6.42
N LEU A 84 4.89 21.08 -5.12
CA LEU A 84 5.52 19.91 -4.50
C LEU A 84 5.01 18.61 -5.11
N ALA A 85 3.69 18.48 -5.27
CA ALA A 85 3.05 17.33 -5.90
C ALA A 85 3.59 17.12 -7.33
N GLN A 86 3.67 18.19 -8.12
CA GLN A 86 4.21 18.15 -9.48
C GLN A 86 5.69 17.72 -9.52
N ARG A 87 6.54 18.30 -8.65
CA ARG A 87 7.97 17.92 -8.58
C ARG A 87 8.17 16.46 -8.21
N ARG A 88 7.29 15.90 -7.37
CA ARG A 88 7.37 14.50 -6.90
C ARG A 88 6.61 13.52 -7.80
N GLY A 89 5.87 13.99 -8.81
CA GLY A 89 5.04 13.12 -9.66
C GLY A 89 3.86 12.46 -8.93
N VAL A 90 3.43 13.01 -7.79
CA VAL A 90 2.36 12.42 -6.95
C VAL A 90 1.13 13.33 -6.88
N SER A 91 0.01 12.80 -6.37
CA SER A 91 -1.22 13.59 -6.19
C SER A 91 -1.12 14.56 -5.00
N ARG A 92 -1.87 15.67 -5.06
CA ARG A 92 -2.02 16.59 -3.92
C ARG A 92 -2.56 15.89 -2.67
N SER A 93 -3.54 15.01 -2.84
CA SER A 93 -4.13 14.23 -1.75
C SER A 93 -3.12 13.30 -1.09
N GLN A 94 -2.13 12.81 -1.82
CA GLN A 94 -1.03 12.04 -1.25
C GLN A 94 -0.12 12.92 -0.39
N ILE A 95 0.32 14.08 -0.90
CA ILE A 95 1.11 15.05 -0.12
C ILE A 95 0.40 15.42 1.19
N LEU A 96 -0.90 15.68 1.14
CA LEU A 96 -1.67 16.06 2.33
C LEU A 96 -1.78 14.91 3.35
N ARG A 97 -1.97 13.67 2.89
CA ARG A 97 -1.99 12.49 3.77
C ARG A 97 -0.64 12.25 4.44
N GLU A 98 0.44 12.32 3.67
CA GLU A 98 1.82 12.16 4.20
C GLU A 98 2.13 13.24 5.25
N ALA A 99 1.80 14.50 4.96
CA ALA A 99 2.01 15.61 5.88
C ALA A 99 1.21 15.46 7.18
N ALA A 100 -0.06 15.08 7.09
CA ALA A 100 -0.91 14.86 8.26
C ALA A 100 -0.42 13.69 9.13
N ALA A 101 -0.04 12.58 8.51
CA ALA A 101 0.52 11.43 9.23
C ALA A 101 1.84 11.79 9.92
N SER A 102 2.73 12.49 9.22
CA SER A 102 4.01 12.95 9.81
C SER A 102 3.79 13.89 11.00
N TYR A 103 2.82 14.80 10.92
CA TYR A 103 2.52 15.73 12.00
C TYR A 103 1.98 15.02 13.25
N VAL A 104 1.04 14.09 13.08
CA VAL A 104 0.48 13.30 14.19
C VAL A 104 1.54 12.43 14.86
N ASN A 105 2.37 11.75 14.07
CA ASN A 105 3.44 10.89 14.58
C ASN A 105 4.51 11.68 15.35
N ALA A 106 4.81 12.92 14.94
CA ALA A 106 5.76 13.76 15.66
C ALA A 106 5.19 14.38 16.95
N ALA A 107 3.86 14.40 17.08
CA ALA A 107 3.15 14.95 18.24
C ALA A 107 2.74 13.88 19.27
N SER A 108 3.03 12.61 18.99
CA SER A 108 2.76 11.45 19.86
C SER A 108 4.03 11.01 20.58
#